data_AF-A0A098EXD2-F1
#
_entry.id   AF-A0A098EXD2-F1
#
_cell.length_a   1.000
_cell.length_b   1.000
_cell.length_c   1.000
_cell.angle_alpha   90.00
_cell.angle_beta   90.00
_cell.angle_gamma   90.00
#
_symmetry.space_group_name_H-M   'P 1'
#
loop_
_entity.id
_entity.type
_entity.pdbx_description
1 polymer ?
#
loop_
_entity_poly.entity_id
_entity_poly.type
_entity_poly.pdbx_seq_one_letter_code
_entity_poly.pdbx_strand_id
1 'polypeptide(L)'
;MREMKKKRGQDITLPMDAGKHDDSNVEWWYCFAFLNGDRGGRYALMTCFFRIGETSFLKGHYLIHSLIDLNRKVNHNYSAIDPSLTMQMAGFYLPLYLLLNPADSHIWKQEKMLLKGKLPALHQKLSGVKVTEGPTELIYGKNKMTFSGELEDSFEVTLSHPHYEAELGFTPEKPVALIGGQGKPGELYYYSHTRNRVYGEIRTEKGLESVIGYGWFDHQWGRGYSLAKGRGWNWFGLQLSDGRELLINEMTAGKNKTHSMMANLIEIDGSLQFTREVCFEKRSYWRSFETNASYPVTWNITIPDFGMELSVEAEFPKQEMPIIGPLRGIWEGAVKVSGIEILPGGGRKPISGRGFMELVGYAGHKQDVNNSHTS
;
A
#
# COMPACT_ATOMS: atom_id res chain seq x y z
N MET A 1 -28.53 25.86 -1.48
CA MET A 1 -27.26 25.83 -2.24
C MET A 1 -27.17 24.46 -2.90
N ARG A 2 -27.04 24.40 -4.22
CA ARG A 2 -26.93 23.12 -4.96
C ARG A 2 -25.52 22.57 -4.78
N GLU A 3 -25.41 21.33 -4.29
CA GLU A 3 -24.18 20.54 -4.40
C GLU A 3 -23.71 20.55 -5.86
N MET A 4 -22.54 21.12 -6.11
CA MET A 4 -21.87 20.95 -7.38
C MET A 4 -21.27 19.56 -7.41
N LYS A 5 -21.98 18.61 -8.04
CA LYS A 5 -21.38 17.32 -8.43
C LYS A 5 -20.14 17.59 -9.28
N LYS A 6 -18.96 17.21 -8.77
CA LYS A 6 -17.67 17.30 -9.46
C LYS A 6 -17.74 16.45 -10.74
N LYS A 7 -17.65 17.08 -11.93
CA LYS A 7 -17.67 16.37 -13.23
C LYS A 7 -16.32 15.68 -13.48
N ARG A 8 -16.32 14.59 -14.27
CA ARG A 8 -15.12 13.89 -14.75
C ARG A 8 -14.10 14.88 -15.36
N GLY A 9 -12.88 14.89 -14.85
CA GLY A 9 -11.73 15.63 -15.42
C GLY A 9 -11.28 16.89 -14.67
N GLN A 10 -11.50 16.99 -13.36
CA GLN A 10 -10.87 18.06 -12.55
C GLN A 10 -9.55 17.60 -11.95
N ASP A 11 -8.59 18.53 -11.88
CA ASP A 11 -7.30 18.38 -11.22
C ASP A 11 -7.47 18.11 -9.72
N ILE A 12 -6.52 17.37 -9.15
CA ILE A 12 -6.46 17.15 -7.70
C ILE A 12 -6.28 18.50 -7.00
N THR A 13 -7.19 18.82 -6.09
CA THR A 13 -7.20 20.07 -5.34
C THR A 13 -7.07 19.75 -3.86
N LEU A 14 -5.83 19.77 -3.39
CA LEU A 14 -5.57 19.76 -1.95
C LEU A 14 -5.93 21.11 -1.35
N PRO A 15 -6.45 21.13 -0.11
CA PRO A 15 -6.60 20.01 0.84
C PRO A 15 -7.97 19.30 0.76
N MET A 16 -8.89 19.78 -0.09
CA MET A 16 -10.24 19.22 -0.23
C MET A 16 -10.24 17.74 -0.66
N ASP A 17 -9.35 17.37 -1.58
CA ASP A 17 -9.20 15.99 -2.06
C ASP A 17 -8.36 15.10 -1.10
N ALA A 18 -8.11 15.55 0.15
CA ALA A 18 -7.70 14.65 1.24
C ALA A 18 -8.89 13.91 1.87
N GLY A 19 -10.11 14.43 1.70
CA GLY A 19 -11.35 13.84 2.19
C GLY A 19 -11.82 12.62 1.39
N LYS A 20 -12.97 12.07 1.78
CA LYS A 20 -13.57 10.93 1.08
C LYS A 20 -14.18 11.35 -0.27
N HIS A 21 -14.24 10.40 -1.20
CA HIS A 21 -14.81 10.62 -2.53
C HIS A 21 -15.99 9.67 -2.76
N ASP A 22 -17.21 10.17 -2.57
CA ASP A 22 -18.44 9.35 -2.63
C ASP A 22 -18.73 8.71 -3.99
N ASP A 23 -18.26 9.32 -5.09
CA ASP A 23 -18.43 8.82 -6.45
C ASP A 23 -17.42 7.72 -6.85
N SER A 24 -16.33 7.59 -6.08
CA SER A 24 -15.34 6.53 -6.25
C SER A 24 -15.93 5.21 -5.83
N ASN A 25 -15.61 4.08 -6.47
CA ASN A 25 -16.02 2.76 -5.96
C ASN A 25 -14.94 2.08 -5.10
N VAL A 26 -13.71 2.58 -5.20
CA VAL A 26 -12.56 2.16 -4.42
C VAL A 26 -11.77 3.41 -4.05
N GLU A 27 -11.34 3.45 -2.80
CA GLU A 27 -10.62 4.57 -2.22
C GLU A 27 -9.78 4.07 -1.05
N TRP A 28 -8.57 4.60 -0.90
CA TRP A 28 -7.73 4.29 0.24
C TRP A 28 -6.78 5.40 0.65
N TRP A 29 -6.47 5.40 1.95
CA TRP A 29 -5.43 6.19 2.57
C TRP A 29 -4.37 5.23 3.08
N TYR A 30 -3.18 5.30 2.51
CA TYR A 30 -2.06 4.42 2.81
C TYR A 30 -0.91 5.26 3.35
N CYS A 31 -0.27 4.80 4.42
CA CYS A 31 1.00 5.36 4.83
C CYS A 31 1.94 4.30 5.36
N PHE A 32 3.24 4.54 5.21
CA PHE A 32 4.27 3.79 5.92
C PHE A 32 5.28 4.72 6.58
N ALA A 33 6.01 4.21 7.57
CA ALA A 33 7.08 4.95 8.24
C ALA A 33 8.23 4.03 8.65
N PHE A 34 9.44 4.60 8.66
CA PHE A 34 10.63 4.03 9.28
C PHE A 34 11.02 4.84 10.50
N LEU A 35 11.05 4.18 11.66
CA LEU A 35 11.10 4.81 12.96
C LEU A 35 12.28 4.28 13.77
N ASN A 36 12.96 5.17 14.50
CA ASN A 36 13.95 4.82 15.50
C ASN A 36 13.45 5.30 16.86
N GLY A 37 13.45 4.40 17.83
CA GLY A 37 13.07 4.66 19.21
C GLY A 37 14.25 5.13 20.06
N ASP A 38 13.95 5.94 21.06
CA ASP A 38 14.90 6.45 22.05
C ASP A 38 15.51 5.35 22.95
N ARG A 39 14.94 4.13 22.94
CA ARG A 39 15.49 2.94 23.60
C ARG A 39 16.10 1.92 22.64
N GLY A 40 16.37 2.34 21.39
CA GLY A 40 17.06 1.53 20.38
C GLY A 40 16.14 0.65 19.52
N GLY A 41 14.82 0.73 19.69
CA GLY A 41 13.86 0.11 18.78
C GLY A 41 14.03 0.61 17.35
N ARG A 42 13.98 -0.30 16.37
CA ARG A 42 13.95 0.05 14.95
C ARG A 42 12.71 -0.57 14.34
N TYR A 43 11.82 0.26 13.83
CA TYR A 43 10.52 -0.17 13.35
C TYR A 43 10.28 0.27 11.91
N ALA A 44 9.58 -0.56 11.17
CA ALA A 44 8.81 -0.12 10.02
C ALA A 44 7.32 -0.36 10.32
N LEU A 45 6.46 0.56 9.90
CA LEU A 45 5.02 0.50 10.14
C LEU A 45 4.31 0.85 8.86
N MET A 46 3.23 0.14 8.52
CA MET A 46 2.30 0.56 7.46
C MET A 46 0.86 0.46 7.94
N THR A 47 -0.01 1.32 7.42
CA THR A 47 -1.46 1.15 7.51
C THR A 47 -2.14 1.55 6.22
N CYS A 48 -3.24 0.86 5.90
CA CYS A 48 -4.13 1.21 4.81
C CYS A 48 -5.59 1.16 5.27
N PHE A 49 -6.27 2.28 5.13
CA PHE A 49 -7.70 2.44 5.38
C PHE A 49 -8.42 2.39 4.02
N PHE A 50 -9.14 1.30 3.75
CA PHE A 50 -9.90 1.15 2.51
C PHE A 50 -11.36 1.51 2.71
N ARG A 51 -11.94 2.07 1.65
CA ARG A 51 -13.35 2.34 1.48
C ARG A 51 -13.81 1.84 0.12
N ILE A 52 -14.73 0.88 0.12
CA ILE A 52 -15.08 0.07 -1.07
C ILE A 52 -16.60 0.01 -1.21
N GLY A 53 -17.12 0.11 -2.43
CA GLY A 53 -18.54 -0.12 -2.72
C GLY A 53 -19.03 0.74 -3.88
N GLU A 54 -20.09 0.33 -4.56
CA GLU A 54 -20.57 1.05 -5.77
C GLU A 54 -21.33 2.34 -5.46
N THR A 55 -21.92 2.45 -4.27
CA THR A 55 -22.74 3.59 -3.84
C THR A 55 -22.23 4.17 -2.52
N SER A 56 -22.58 5.43 -2.24
CA SER A 56 -22.15 6.14 -1.01
C SER A 56 -22.81 5.60 0.26
N PHE A 57 -24.05 5.09 0.18
CA PHE A 57 -24.83 4.63 1.34
C PHE A 57 -24.41 3.25 1.88
N LEU A 58 -23.83 2.39 1.03
CA LEU A 58 -23.42 1.03 1.40
C LEU A 58 -21.92 0.84 1.24
N LYS A 59 -21.11 1.84 1.60
CA LYS A 59 -19.65 1.64 1.62
C LYS A 59 -19.27 0.61 2.67
N GLY A 60 -18.46 -0.34 2.24
CA GLY A 60 -17.73 -1.26 3.09
C GLY A 60 -16.35 -0.71 3.40
N HIS A 61 -15.81 -1.15 4.53
CA HIS A 61 -14.54 -0.64 5.07
C HIS A 61 -13.64 -1.80 5.45
N TYR A 62 -12.37 -1.67 5.10
CA TYR A 62 -11.34 -2.65 5.40
C TYR A 62 -10.11 -1.93 5.91
N LEU A 63 -9.52 -2.44 6.99
CA LEU A 63 -8.30 -1.92 7.57
C LEU A 63 -7.26 -3.02 7.62
N ILE A 64 -6.08 -2.68 7.14
CA ILE A 64 -4.88 -3.47 7.36
C ILE A 64 -3.79 -2.56 7.93
N HIS A 65 -2.97 -3.11 8.82
CA HIS A 65 -1.76 -2.44 9.26
C HIS A 65 -0.76 -3.45 9.80
N SER A 66 0.51 -3.07 9.82
CA SER A 66 1.57 -3.91 10.35
C SER A 66 2.61 -3.08 11.11
N LEU A 67 3.17 -3.69 12.15
CA LEU A 67 4.39 -3.21 12.81
C LEU A 67 5.48 -4.27 12.63
N ILE A 68 6.59 -3.83 12.07
CA ILE A 68 7.75 -4.64 11.72
C ILE A 68 8.89 -4.24 12.64
N ASP A 69 9.23 -5.09 13.61
CA ASP A 69 10.43 -4.91 14.44
C ASP A 69 11.64 -5.37 13.61
N LEU A 70 12.39 -4.39 13.08
CA LEU A 70 13.54 -4.62 12.19
C LEU A 70 14.72 -5.26 12.94
N ASN A 71 14.84 -5.01 14.25
CA ASN A 71 15.88 -5.62 15.07
C ASN A 71 15.60 -7.12 15.27
N ARG A 72 14.34 -7.48 15.55
CA ARG A 72 13.92 -8.87 15.80
C ARG A 72 13.54 -9.63 14.54
N LYS A 73 13.33 -8.94 13.41
CA LYS A 73 12.82 -9.50 12.16
C LYS A 73 11.44 -10.17 12.35
N VAL A 74 10.56 -9.47 13.05
CA VAL A 74 9.19 -9.94 13.34
C VAL A 74 8.19 -8.95 12.74
N ASN A 75 7.15 -9.48 12.10
CA ASN A 75 6.05 -8.71 11.54
C ASN A 75 4.74 -9.03 12.28
N HIS A 76 4.06 -8.02 12.77
CA HIS A 76 2.75 -8.12 13.44
C HIS A 76 1.66 -7.50 12.56
N ASN A 77 0.93 -8.37 11.85
CA ASN A 77 -0.15 -7.97 10.95
C ASN A 77 -1.50 -7.84 11.68
N TYR A 78 -2.28 -6.85 11.26
CA TYR A 78 -3.66 -6.66 11.65
C TYR A 78 -4.55 -6.59 10.41
N SER A 79 -5.74 -7.18 10.50
CA SER A 79 -6.74 -7.11 9.44
C SER A 79 -8.14 -7.07 10.05
N ALA A 80 -8.92 -6.05 9.71
CA ALA A 80 -10.30 -5.90 10.17
C ALA A 80 -11.23 -5.43 9.06
N ILE A 81 -12.40 -6.04 8.98
CA ILE A 81 -13.40 -5.81 7.93
C ILE A 81 -14.79 -5.56 8.53
N ASP A 82 -15.53 -4.61 7.97
CA ASP A 82 -16.85 -4.25 8.47
C ASP A 82 -17.98 -5.16 7.94
N PRO A 83 -19.17 -5.15 8.57
CA PRO A 83 -20.31 -5.95 8.11
C PRO A 83 -20.81 -5.58 6.71
N SER A 84 -20.70 -4.29 6.34
CA SER A 84 -21.13 -3.81 5.03
C SER A 84 -20.31 -4.44 3.90
N LEU A 85 -18.98 -4.49 4.05
CA LEU A 85 -18.11 -5.11 3.05
C LEU A 85 -18.27 -6.62 3.01
N THR A 86 -18.37 -7.29 4.16
CA THR A 86 -18.57 -8.76 4.17
C THR A 86 -19.88 -9.17 3.49
N MET A 87 -20.95 -8.39 3.67
CA MET A 87 -22.22 -8.61 2.98
C MET A 87 -22.07 -8.42 1.46
N GLN A 88 -21.40 -7.35 1.01
CA GLN A 88 -21.15 -7.14 -0.42
C GLN A 88 -20.25 -8.22 -1.04
N MET A 89 -19.25 -8.67 -0.28
CA MET A 89 -18.40 -9.79 -0.69
C MET A 89 -19.21 -11.06 -0.89
N ALA A 90 -20.02 -11.44 0.08
CA ALA A 90 -20.83 -12.66 0.02
C ALA A 90 -21.96 -12.60 -1.02
N GLY A 91 -22.60 -11.43 -1.17
CA GLY A 91 -23.78 -11.28 -2.03
C GLY A 91 -23.47 -10.94 -3.48
N PHE A 92 -22.29 -10.38 -3.78
CA PHE A 92 -21.98 -9.87 -5.11
C PHE A 92 -20.56 -10.21 -5.58
N TYR A 93 -19.53 -9.79 -4.85
CA TYR A 93 -18.15 -9.87 -5.36
C TYR A 93 -17.62 -11.30 -5.49
N LEU A 94 -17.77 -12.14 -4.45
CA LEU A 94 -17.31 -13.52 -4.49
C LEU A 94 -18.12 -14.39 -5.44
N PRO A 95 -19.47 -14.30 -5.50
CA PRO A 95 -20.24 -14.99 -6.54
C PRO A 95 -19.76 -14.64 -7.95
N LEU A 96 -19.53 -13.35 -8.25
CA LEU A 96 -19.05 -12.91 -9.57
C LEU A 96 -17.65 -13.47 -9.88
N TYR A 97 -16.74 -13.47 -8.90
CA TYR A 97 -15.42 -14.07 -9.06
C TYR A 97 -15.51 -15.58 -9.32
N LEU A 98 -16.38 -16.29 -8.59
CA LEU A 98 -16.58 -17.74 -8.68
C LEU A 98 -17.24 -18.17 -9.99
N LEU A 99 -18.06 -17.31 -10.61
CA LEU A 99 -18.54 -17.55 -11.98
C LEU A 99 -17.38 -17.66 -12.99
N LEU A 100 -16.32 -16.88 -12.79
CA LEU A 100 -15.12 -16.91 -13.64
C LEU A 100 -14.10 -17.96 -13.19
N ASN A 101 -14.12 -18.35 -11.91
CA ASN A 101 -13.15 -19.26 -11.29
C ASN A 101 -13.84 -20.37 -10.47
N PRO A 102 -14.70 -21.21 -11.07
CA PRO A 102 -15.57 -22.13 -10.33
C PRO A 102 -14.82 -23.24 -9.58
N ALA A 103 -13.57 -23.52 -9.96
CA ALA A 103 -12.71 -24.52 -9.31
C ALA A 103 -11.99 -24.00 -8.04
N ASP A 104 -12.15 -22.71 -7.69
CA ASP A 104 -11.49 -22.12 -6.51
C ASP A 104 -12.19 -22.53 -5.21
N SER A 105 -11.83 -23.70 -4.67
CA SER A 105 -12.40 -24.24 -3.44
C SER A 105 -12.14 -23.38 -2.20
N HIS A 106 -11.06 -22.60 -2.19
CA HIS A 106 -10.74 -21.69 -1.10
C HIS A 106 -11.78 -20.57 -1.03
N ILE A 107 -12.10 -19.96 -2.17
CA ILE A 107 -13.08 -18.87 -2.23
C ILE A 107 -14.49 -19.37 -2.00
N TRP A 108 -14.86 -20.56 -2.49
CA TRP A 108 -16.12 -21.21 -2.09
C TRP A 108 -16.26 -21.40 -0.58
N LYS A 109 -15.18 -21.81 0.10
CA LYS A 109 -15.20 -21.97 1.57
C LYS A 109 -15.36 -20.61 2.25
N GLN A 110 -14.65 -19.59 1.77
CA GLN A 110 -14.70 -18.24 2.31
C GLN A 110 -16.11 -17.62 2.15
N GLU A 111 -16.71 -17.70 0.97
CA GLU A 111 -18.07 -17.23 0.70
C GLU A 111 -19.09 -17.89 1.63
N LYS A 112 -19.03 -19.22 1.79
CA LYS A 112 -19.89 -19.96 2.73
C LYS A 112 -19.71 -19.53 4.19
N MET A 113 -18.50 -19.12 4.60
CA MET A 113 -18.27 -18.58 5.94
C MET A 113 -18.92 -17.20 6.10
N LEU A 114 -18.74 -16.32 5.12
CA LEU A 114 -19.31 -14.97 5.14
C LEU A 114 -20.84 -15.01 5.13
N LEU A 115 -21.46 -15.89 4.33
CA LEU A 115 -22.91 -16.13 4.33
C LEU A 115 -23.44 -16.61 5.69
N LYS A 116 -22.60 -17.23 6.52
CA LYS A 116 -22.92 -17.63 7.90
C LYS A 116 -22.56 -16.56 8.93
N GLY A 117 -22.17 -15.36 8.51
CA GLY A 117 -21.73 -14.28 9.40
C GLY A 117 -20.40 -14.55 10.11
N LYS A 118 -19.56 -15.46 9.58
CA LYS A 118 -18.25 -15.81 10.15
C LYS A 118 -17.13 -15.25 9.31
N LEU A 119 -16.07 -14.77 9.96
CA LEU A 119 -14.82 -14.35 9.32
C LEU A 119 -13.78 -15.47 9.34
N PRO A 120 -12.94 -15.60 8.30
CA PRO A 120 -11.75 -16.45 8.37
C PRO A 120 -10.80 -15.96 9.47
N ALA A 121 -9.99 -16.90 10.02
CA ALA A 121 -8.98 -16.57 11.02
C ALA A 121 -8.03 -15.47 10.53
N LEU A 122 -7.46 -14.69 11.47
CA LEU A 122 -6.65 -13.48 11.26
C LEU A 122 -7.44 -12.21 10.88
N HIS A 123 -8.67 -12.35 10.36
CA HIS A 123 -9.55 -11.20 10.10
C HIS A 123 -10.49 -10.96 11.28
N GLN A 124 -10.56 -9.71 11.71
CA GLN A 124 -11.40 -9.26 12.82
C GLN A 124 -12.62 -8.49 12.30
N LYS A 125 -13.68 -8.47 13.11
CA LYS A 125 -14.84 -7.64 12.82
C LYS A 125 -14.50 -6.19 13.13
N LEU A 126 -14.64 -5.33 12.12
CA LEU A 126 -14.54 -3.90 12.28
C LEU A 126 -15.91 -3.33 12.70
N SER A 127 -15.91 -2.43 13.68
CA SER A 127 -17.10 -1.75 14.17
C SER A 127 -16.76 -0.32 14.60
N GLY A 128 -17.78 0.54 14.69
CA GLY A 128 -17.56 1.95 15.02
C GLY A 128 -16.83 2.71 13.91
N VAL A 129 -17.16 2.41 12.65
CA VAL A 129 -16.57 3.12 11.51
C VAL A 129 -17.24 4.49 11.38
N LYS A 130 -16.41 5.54 11.31
CA LYS A 130 -16.83 6.92 10.99
C LYS A 130 -15.82 7.50 10.02
N VAL A 131 -16.31 8.10 8.94
CA VAL A 131 -15.51 8.83 7.96
C VAL A 131 -16.11 10.22 7.82
N THR A 132 -15.36 11.25 8.17
CA THR A 132 -15.81 12.66 8.07
C THR A 132 -14.98 13.44 7.07
N GLU A 133 -15.62 14.41 6.44
CA GLU A 133 -14.97 15.44 5.62
C GLU A 133 -14.94 16.73 6.45
N GLY A 134 -13.76 17.35 6.59
CA GLY A 134 -13.59 18.67 7.23
C GLY A 134 -13.52 18.69 8.78
N PRO A 135 -12.34 18.46 9.41
CA PRO A 135 -11.15 17.84 8.84
C PRO A 135 -11.40 16.37 8.50
N THR A 136 -10.57 15.81 7.62
CA THR A 136 -10.65 14.39 7.28
C THR A 136 -10.34 13.54 8.50
N GLU A 137 -11.30 12.74 8.95
CA GLU A 137 -11.09 11.73 9.99
C GLU A 137 -11.55 10.36 9.50
N LEU A 138 -10.68 9.37 9.64
CA LEU A 138 -10.98 7.96 9.42
C LEU A 138 -10.92 7.27 10.78
N ILE A 139 -12.06 6.95 11.37
CA ILE A 139 -12.14 6.21 12.64
C ILE A 139 -12.63 4.80 12.34
N TYR A 140 -11.75 3.82 12.51
CA TYR A 140 -12.00 2.40 12.24
C TYR A 140 -11.85 1.65 13.57
N GLY A 141 -12.83 1.83 14.45
CA GLY A 141 -12.81 1.31 15.81
C GLY A 141 -11.78 2.04 16.68
N LYS A 142 -10.75 1.33 17.16
CA LYS A 142 -9.65 1.92 17.92
C LYS A 142 -8.57 2.55 17.05
N ASN A 143 -8.59 2.27 15.75
CA ASN A 143 -7.60 2.74 14.80
C ASN A 143 -8.11 4.02 14.15
N LYS A 144 -7.23 5.02 14.00
CA LYS A 144 -7.60 6.34 13.48
C LYS A 144 -6.55 6.90 12.55
N MET A 145 -7.00 7.67 11.57
CA MET A 145 -6.19 8.62 10.81
C MET A 145 -6.93 9.96 10.79
N THR A 146 -6.33 11.00 11.37
CA THR A 146 -6.96 12.32 11.51
C THR A 146 -6.05 13.39 10.94
N PHE A 147 -6.54 14.16 9.98
CA PHE A 147 -5.84 15.30 9.43
C PHE A 147 -5.98 16.51 10.37
N SER A 148 -4.91 17.29 10.53
CA SER A 148 -4.76 18.31 11.59
C SER A 148 -5.72 19.49 11.42
N GLY A 149 -6.18 19.74 10.21
CA GLY A 149 -7.16 20.77 9.88
C GLY A 149 -7.71 20.60 8.48
N GLU A 150 -8.73 21.39 8.13
CA GLU A 150 -9.29 21.37 6.76
C GLU A 150 -8.28 21.83 5.71
N LEU A 151 -7.25 22.59 6.14
CA LEU A 151 -6.24 23.18 5.26
C LEU A 151 -4.82 22.64 5.46
N GLU A 152 -4.66 21.58 6.26
CA GLU A 152 -3.35 21.07 6.64
C GLU A 152 -3.16 19.64 6.14
N ASP A 153 -2.01 19.39 5.51
CA ASP A 153 -1.62 18.07 5.01
C ASP A 153 -0.97 17.19 6.10
N SER A 154 -0.74 17.74 7.30
CA SER A 154 -0.27 16.96 8.45
C SER A 154 -1.38 16.12 9.04
N PHE A 155 -1.05 14.91 9.47
CA PHE A 155 -2.03 13.97 10.02
C PHE A 155 -1.44 13.13 11.14
N GLU A 156 -2.31 12.63 11.99
CA GLU A 156 -1.99 11.70 13.06
C GLU A 156 -2.57 10.32 12.76
N VAL A 157 -1.84 9.28 13.13
CA VAL A 157 -2.25 7.89 13.02
C VAL A 157 -2.19 7.24 14.39
N THR A 158 -3.31 6.66 14.81
CA THR A 158 -3.40 5.80 16.00
C THR A 158 -3.71 4.38 15.56
N LEU A 159 -2.87 3.42 15.97
CA LEU A 159 -3.07 2.00 15.69
C LEU A 159 -3.07 1.19 16.98
N SER A 160 -3.98 0.23 17.08
CA SER A 160 -4.16 -0.65 18.24
C SER A 160 -4.15 -2.11 17.80
N HIS A 161 -3.22 -2.87 18.37
CA HIS A 161 -3.00 -4.29 18.12
C HIS A 161 -2.71 -5.01 19.44
N PRO A 162 -3.03 -6.31 19.60
CA PRO A 162 -2.72 -7.04 20.84
C PRO A 162 -1.25 -7.02 21.29
N HIS A 163 -0.32 -6.83 20.34
CA HIS A 163 1.13 -6.79 20.61
C HIS A 163 1.74 -5.39 20.53
N TYR A 164 1.01 -4.38 20.05
CA TYR A 164 1.52 -3.02 19.98
C TYR A 164 0.43 -1.95 19.93
N GLU A 165 0.77 -0.76 20.36
CA GLU A 165 0.01 0.47 20.11
C GLU A 165 0.96 1.51 19.51
N ALA A 166 0.48 2.30 18.57
CA ALA A 166 1.28 3.35 17.93
C ALA A 166 0.45 4.64 17.82
N GLU A 167 1.04 5.76 18.18
CA GLU A 167 0.49 7.10 17.99
C GLU A 167 1.56 7.94 17.32
N LEU A 168 1.32 8.32 16.06
CA LEU A 168 2.34 8.91 15.19
C LEU A 168 1.80 10.14 14.47
N GLY A 169 2.48 11.27 14.59
CA GLY A 169 2.25 12.47 13.80
C GLY A 169 3.13 12.49 12.55
N PHE A 170 2.54 12.83 11.41
CA PHE A 170 3.19 12.96 10.11
C PHE A 170 3.10 14.41 9.64
N THR A 171 4.23 14.99 9.26
CA THR A 171 4.31 16.35 8.73
C THR A 171 5.07 16.32 7.40
N PRO A 172 4.42 16.63 6.26
CA PRO A 172 5.09 16.70 4.97
C PRO A 172 6.28 17.68 4.98
N GLU A 173 7.43 17.25 4.45
CA GLU A 173 8.61 18.12 4.28
C GLU A 173 8.78 18.60 2.83
N LYS A 174 7.91 18.13 1.92
CA LYS A 174 7.92 18.45 0.50
C LYS A 174 6.52 18.76 -0.02
N PRO A 175 6.41 19.51 -1.13
CA PRO A 175 5.16 19.63 -1.87
C PRO A 175 4.56 18.27 -2.24
N VAL A 176 3.24 18.25 -2.43
CA VAL A 176 2.54 17.06 -2.92
C VAL A 176 3.08 16.61 -4.29
N ALA A 177 3.24 15.30 -4.45
CA ALA A 177 3.56 14.66 -5.71
C ALA A 177 2.29 14.18 -6.43
N LEU A 178 1.96 14.76 -7.58
CA LEU A 178 0.87 14.32 -8.43
C LEU A 178 1.33 13.15 -9.32
N ILE A 179 1.04 11.93 -8.89
CA ILE A 179 1.56 10.71 -9.53
C ILE A 179 1.09 10.58 -10.98
N GLY A 180 1.99 10.19 -11.87
CA GLY A 180 1.75 10.19 -13.32
C GLY A 180 1.81 11.59 -13.95
N GLY A 181 2.38 12.58 -13.26
CA GLY A 181 2.52 13.96 -13.71
C GLY A 181 1.30 14.85 -13.48
N GLN A 182 0.10 14.29 -13.59
CA GLN A 182 -1.18 15.03 -13.43
C GLN A 182 -2.08 14.41 -12.35
N GLY A 183 -1.56 13.48 -11.55
CA GLY A 183 -2.31 12.87 -10.46
C GLY A 183 -3.35 11.85 -10.92
N LYS A 184 -3.21 11.32 -12.13
CA LYS A 184 -4.12 10.32 -12.70
C LYS A 184 -3.39 9.37 -13.67
N PRO A 185 -2.52 8.49 -13.16
CA PRO A 185 -1.68 7.63 -13.99
C PRO A 185 -2.47 6.50 -14.71
N GLY A 186 -3.76 6.33 -14.36
CA GLY A 186 -4.68 5.36 -14.94
C GLY A 186 -6.13 5.69 -14.58
N GLU A 187 -6.89 4.70 -14.12
CA GLU A 187 -8.32 4.86 -13.79
C GLU A 187 -8.57 5.58 -12.45
N LEU A 188 -7.54 5.68 -11.62
CA LEU A 188 -7.60 6.28 -10.29
C LEU A 188 -6.85 7.61 -10.27
N TYR A 189 -7.38 8.55 -9.50
CA TYR A 189 -6.60 9.69 -9.03
C TYR A 189 -5.60 9.22 -7.99
N TYR A 190 -4.44 9.87 -7.96
CA TYR A 190 -3.32 9.45 -7.13
C TYR A 190 -2.39 10.64 -6.84
N TYR A 191 -2.25 10.99 -5.57
CA TYR A 191 -1.16 11.83 -5.09
C TYR A 191 -0.45 11.20 -3.89
N SER A 192 0.75 11.71 -3.61
CA SER A 192 1.58 11.27 -2.49
C SER A 192 2.22 12.45 -1.75
N HIS A 193 2.35 12.33 -0.43
CA HIS A 193 3.39 13.02 0.33
C HIS A 193 4.52 12.03 0.56
N THR A 194 5.55 12.09 -0.29
CA THR A 194 6.60 11.07 -0.36
C THR A 194 7.60 11.13 0.78
N ARG A 195 7.69 12.27 1.46
CA ARG A 195 8.55 12.48 2.63
C ARG A 195 7.83 13.30 3.70
N ASN A 196 7.53 12.62 4.79
CA ASN A 196 6.97 13.20 6.00
C ASN A 196 7.97 13.02 7.14
N ARG A 197 8.20 14.06 7.93
CA ARG A 197 8.78 13.90 9.27
C ARG A 197 7.77 13.16 10.12
N VAL A 198 8.23 12.14 10.86
CA VAL A 198 7.37 11.37 11.76
C VAL A 198 7.90 11.46 13.19
N TYR A 199 7.01 11.74 14.14
CA TYR A 199 7.27 11.73 15.58
C TYR A 199 6.11 11.07 16.31
N GLY A 200 6.37 10.50 17.48
CA GLY A 200 5.29 9.95 18.31
C GLY A 200 5.79 8.87 19.26
N GLU A 201 4.93 7.90 19.56
CA GLU A 201 5.22 6.83 20.50
C GLU A 201 4.80 5.46 19.96
N ILE A 202 5.59 4.44 20.27
CA ILE A 202 5.22 3.04 20.07
C ILE A 202 5.30 2.31 21.41
N ARG A 203 4.22 1.63 21.77
CA ARG A 203 4.17 0.70 22.90
C ARG A 203 4.26 -0.72 22.38
N THR A 204 5.19 -1.51 22.92
CA THR A 204 5.29 -2.95 22.68
C THR A 204 5.43 -3.70 24.00
N GLU A 205 5.61 -5.03 23.95
CA GLU A 205 5.97 -5.86 25.10
C GLU A 205 7.26 -5.40 25.82
N LYS A 206 8.14 -4.65 25.13
CA LYS A 206 9.38 -4.10 25.71
C LYS A 206 9.16 -2.80 26.50
N GLY A 207 7.98 -2.20 26.39
CA GLY A 207 7.66 -0.89 26.97
C GLY A 207 7.29 0.15 25.92
N LEU A 208 7.18 1.39 26.39
CA LEU A 208 6.91 2.59 25.59
C LEU A 208 8.22 3.23 25.14
N GLU A 209 8.31 3.56 23.85
CA GLU A 209 9.43 4.29 23.25
C GLU A 209 8.91 5.52 22.54
N SER A 210 9.57 6.67 22.72
CA SER A 210 9.39 7.81 21.84
C SER A 210 10.16 7.57 20.56
N VAL A 211 9.52 7.78 19.42
CA VAL A 211 10.08 7.44 18.10
C VAL A 211 10.13 8.65 17.19
N ILE A 212 11.18 8.69 16.36
CA ILE A 212 11.32 9.66 15.28
C ILE A 212 11.69 8.97 13.98
N GLY A 213 11.32 9.56 12.86
CA GLY A 213 11.59 8.94 11.57
C GLY A 213 11.11 9.72 10.37
N TYR A 214 10.98 8.97 9.27
CA TYR A 214 10.43 9.46 8.02
C TYR A 214 9.37 8.51 7.51
N GLY A 215 8.33 9.07 6.90
CA GLY A 215 7.20 8.32 6.37
C GLY A 215 6.74 8.81 5.02
N TRP A 216 5.82 8.05 4.46
CA TRP A 216 5.22 8.23 3.16
C TRP A 216 3.71 8.16 3.32
N PHE A 217 2.98 8.94 2.54
CA PHE A 217 1.53 8.88 2.45
C PHE A 217 1.08 8.85 1.00
N ASP A 218 0.12 7.99 0.70
CA ASP A 218 -0.60 7.89 -0.55
C ASP A 218 -2.10 8.04 -0.32
N HIS A 219 -2.75 8.76 -1.23
CA HIS A 219 -4.20 8.73 -1.36
C HIS A 219 -4.58 8.41 -2.80
N GLN A 220 -5.45 7.42 -2.95
CA GLN A 220 -5.94 6.98 -4.25
C GLN A 220 -7.43 6.75 -4.21
N TRP A 221 -8.13 7.22 -5.24
CA TRP A 221 -9.57 7.08 -5.36
C TRP A 221 -10.00 7.06 -6.82
N GLY A 222 -11.14 6.44 -7.09
CA GLY A 222 -11.76 6.49 -8.39
C GLY A 222 -12.63 5.29 -8.65
N ARG A 223 -12.82 4.97 -9.94
CA ARG A 223 -13.63 3.84 -10.37
C ARG A 223 -12.75 2.72 -10.90
N GLY A 224 -12.31 1.83 -10.00
CA GLY A 224 -11.43 0.71 -10.28
C GLY A 224 -12.11 -0.65 -10.08
N TYR A 225 -11.78 -1.61 -10.94
CA TYR A 225 -12.23 -3.01 -10.83
C TYR A 225 -11.05 -4.00 -10.84
N SER A 226 -9.83 -3.52 -10.59
CA SER A 226 -8.60 -4.33 -10.57
C SER A 226 -8.70 -5.45 -9.53
N LEU A 227 -9.13 -5.11 -8.31
CA LEU A 227 -9.35 -6.05 -7.20
C LEU A 227 -10.34 -7.15 -7.56
N ALA A 228 -11.48 -6.80 -8.18
CA ALA A 228 -12.50 -7.75 -8.62
C ALA A 228 -12.02 -8.67 -9.77
N LYS A 229 -11.04 -8.21 -10.56
CA LYS A 229 -10.42 -8.99 -11.64
C LYS A 229 -9.26 -9.86 -11.17
N GLY A 230 -8.92 -9.87 -9.87
CA GLY A 230 -7.80 -10.63 -9.32
C GLY A 230 -6.45 -10.24 -9.94
N ARG A 231 -6.31 -8.99 -10.41
CA ARG A 231 -5.07 -8.53 -11.01
C ARG A 231 -4.04 -8.26 -9.93
N GLY A 232 -2.84 -8.81 -10.10
CA GLY A 232 -1.68 -8.52 -9.27
C GLY A 232 -0.94 -7.27 -9.72
N TRP A 233 -0.17 -6.69 -8.81
CA TRP A 233 0.75 -5.59 -9.06
C TRP A 233 1.98 -5.73 -8.17
N ASN A 234 3.05 -5.07 -8.60
CA ASN A 234 4.24 -4.85 -7.77
C ASN A 234 4.40 -3.34 -7.66
N TRP A 235 4.53 -2.82 -6.44
CA TRP A 235 4.67 -1.40 -6.16
C TRP A 235 5.83 -1.18 -5.20
N PHE A 236 6.55 -0.08 -5.39
CA PHE A 236 7.73 0.29 -4.63
C PHE A 236 7.66 1.79 -4.33
N GLY A 237 7.65 2.14 -3.04
CA GLY A 237 7.81 3.51 -2.55
C GLY A 237 9.15 3.64 -1.85
N LEU A 238 10.11 4.30 -2.49
CA LEU A 238 11.51 4.35 -2.07
C LEU A 238 11.91 5.76 -1.66
N GLN A 239 12.50 5.89 -0.48
CA GLN A 239 13.13 7.12 0.02
C GLN A 239 14.65 6.98 -0.08
N LEU A 240 15.25 7.71 -1.00
CA LEU A 240 16.70 7.70 -1.23
C LEU A 240 17.42 8.56 -0.18
N SER A 241 18.67 8.21 0.10
CA SER A 241 19.51 8.87 1.10
C SER A 241 19.94 10.28 0.69
N ASP A 242 19.90 10.61 -0.60
CA ASP A 242 20.20 11.96 -1.11
C ASP A 242 18.98 12.89 -1.10
N GLY A 243 17.87 12.46 -0.47
CA GLY A 243 16.68 13.26 -0.29
C GLY A 243 15.70 13.20 -1.45
N ARG A 244 15.95 12.39 -2.49
CA ARG A 244 14.98 12.10 -3.56
C ARG A 244 14.09 10.92 -3.19
N GLU A 245 12.97 10.76 -3.89
CA GLU A 245 12.09 9.60 -3.75
C GLU A 245 11.68 9.01 -5.09
N LEU A 246 11.36 7.72 -5.08
CA LEU A 246 10.86 6.99 -6.25
C LEU A 246 9.56 6.28 -5.91
N LEU A 247 8.56 6.44 -6.77
CA LEU A 247 7.38 5.58 -6.82
C LEU A 247 7.42 4.80 -8.12
N ILE A 248 7.58 3.49 -8.01
CA ILE A 248 7.73 2.59 -9.14
C ILE A 248 6.67 1.50 -9.06
N ASN A 249 6.00 1.18 -10.16
CA ASN A 249 5.09 0.04 -10.17
C ASN A 249 5.03 -0.69 -11.51
N GLU A 250 4.54 -1.92 -11.44
CA GLU A 250 4.01 -2.65 -12.58
C GLU A 250 2.66 -3.29 -12.23
N MET A 251 1.72 -3.21 -13.16
CA MET A 251 0.42 -3.87 -13.02
C MET A 251 0.25 -4.93 -14.13
N THR A 252 -0.11 -6.15 -13.74
CA THR A 252 -0.31 -7.24 -14.70
C THR A 252 -1.71 -7.18 -15.30
N ALA A 253 -1.85 -6.81 -16.58
CA ALA A 253 -3.14 -6.77 -17.25
C ALA A 253 -3.49 -8.12 -17.91
N GLY A 254 -4.09 -9.03 -17.14
CA GLY A 254 -4.76 -10.24 -17.66
C GLY A 254 -3.89 -11.15 -18.55
N LYS A 255 -4.54 -12.08 -19.26
CA LYS A 255 -3.88 -13.15 -20.04
C LYS A 255 -2.93 -12.66 -21.16
N ASN A 256 -3.00 -11.37 -21.54
CA ASN A 256 -2.20 -10.80 -22.62
C ASN A 256 -0.91 -10.09 -22.16
N LYS A 257 -0.52 -10.21 -20.88
CA LYS A 257 0.79 -9.72 -20.37
C LYS A 257 1.14 -8.28 -20.77
N THR A 258 0.16 -7.39 -20.92
CA THR A 258 0.47 -5.96 -21.04
C THR A 258 0.80 -5.45 -19.63
N HIS A 259 2.07 -5.17 -19.39
CA HIS A 259 2.55 -4.55 -18.16
C HIS A 259 2.36 -3.04 -18.30
N SER A 260 1.51 -2.44 -17.47
CA SER A 260 1.53 -0.99 -17.30
C SER A 260 2.61 -0.69 -16.27
N MET A 261 3.78 -0.28 -16.75
CA MET A 261 4.90 0.12 -15.92
C MET A 261 4.93 1.64 -15.77
N MET A 262 5.35 2.12 -14.61
CA MET A 262 5.70 3.52 -14.44
C MET A 262 6.71 3.72 -13.32
N ALA A 263 7.50 4.78 -13.47
CA ALA A 263 8.32 5.35 -12.41
C ALA A 263 8.07 6.86 -12.32
N ASN A 264 8.01 7.34 -11.08
CA ASN A 264 7.95 8.75 -10.74
C ASN A 264 9.18 9.05 -9.89
N LEU A 265 10.03 9.96 -10.34
CA LEU A 265 11.15 10.49 -9.56
C LEU A 265 10.73 11.83 -8.98
N ILE A 266 10.72 11.92 -7.65
CA ILE A 266 10.42 13.14 -6.92
C ILE A 266 11.76 13.71 -6.45
N GLU A 267 12.11 14.86 -6.98
CA GLU A 267 13.35 15.55 -6.68
C GLU A 267 13.34 16.18 -5.29
N ILE A 268 14.50 16.67 -4.84
CA ILE A 268 14.66 17.30 -3.51
C ILE A 268 13.71 18.49 -3.34
N ASP A 269 13.50 19.27 -4.41
CA ASP A 269 12.61 20.42 -4.44
C ASP A 269 11.12 20.08 -4.61
N GLY A 270 10.79 18.80 -4.78
CA GLY A 270 9.43 18.31 -5.03
C GLY A 270 9.02 18.28 -6.50
N SER A 271 9.88 18.69 -7.43
CA SER A 271 9.60 18.52 -8.86
C SER A 271 9.50 17.02 -9.21
N LEU A 272 8.59 16.68 -10.11
CA LEU A 272 8.28 15.30 -10.46
C LEU A 272 8.63 15.03 -11.92
N GLN A 273 9.43 13.98 -12.14
CA GLN A 273 9.68 13.40 -13.46
C GLN A 273 8.95 12.06 -13.55
N PHE A 274 8.39 11.76 -14.73
CA PHE A 274 7.60 10.55 -14.97
C PHE A 274 8.08 9.82 -16.21
N THR A 275 8.18 8.50 -16.13
CA THR A 275 8.45 7.64 -17.28
C THR A 275 7.67 6.33 -17.19
N ARG A 276 7.48 5.68 -18.35
CA ARG A 276 6.99 4.30 -18.47
C ARG A 276 8.11 3.31 -18.81
N GLU A 277 9.32 3.81 -19.08
CA GLU A 277 10.50 3.00 -19.40
C GLU A 277 11.14 2.48 -18.11
N VAL A 278 10.61 1.37 -17.61
CA VAL A 278 11.09 0.68 -16.42
C VAL A 278 11.34 -0.78 -16.78
N CYS A 279 12.45 -1.35 -16.31
CA CYS A 279 12.73 -2.77 -16.42
C CYS A 279 12.79 -3.40 -15.03
N PHE A 280 12.01 -4.46 -14.82
CA PHE A 280 12.01 -5.23 -13.57
C PHE A 280 12.63 -6.60 -13.80
N GLU A 281 13.58 -6.96 -12.94
CA GLU A 281 14.17 -8.28 -12.93
C GLU A 281 14.08 -8.89 -11.52
N LYS A 282 13.25 -9.93 -11.40
CA LYS A 282 13.07 -10.70 -10.16
C LYS A 282 14.30 -11.57 -9.94
N ARG A 283 14.91 -11.50 -8.75
CA ARG A 283 16.16 -12.22 -8.44
C ARG A 283 15.94 -13.44 -7.55
N SER A 284 15.57 -13.23 -6.29
CA SER A 284 15.39 -14.32 -5.32
C SER A 284 13.98 -14.32 -4.75
N TYR A 285 13.50 -15.50 -4.39
CA TYR A 285 12.13 -15.73 -3.94
C TYR A 285 12.08 -16.25 -2.51
N TRP A 286 11.02 -15.87 -1.80
CA TRP A 286 10.63 -16.46 -0.53
C TRP A 286 9.24 -17.09 -0.67
N ARG A 287 9.11 -18.31 -0.18
CA ARG A 287 7.84 -19.04 -0.19
C ARG A 287 7.17 -18.91 1.17
N SER A 288 5.95 -18.41 1.17
CA SER A 288 5.10 -18.38 2.35
C SER A 288 4.64 -19.78 2.73
N PHE A 289 4.68 -20.10 4.02
CA PHE A 289 4.04 -21.31 4.56
C PHE A 289 2.53 -21.12 4.77
N GLU A 290 2.05 -19.89 4.91
CA GLU A 290 0.64 -19.58 5.20
C GLU A 290 -0.22 -19.68 3.93
N THR A 291 0.25 -19.08 2.83
CA THR A 291 -0.51 -19.00 1.57
C THR A 291 0.06 -19.88 0.46
N ASN A 292 1.24 -20.46 0.68
CA ASN A 292 2.02 -21.19 -0.31
C ASN A 292 2.49 -20.33 -1.52
N ALA A 293 2.33 -19.00 -1.44
CA ALA A 293 2.79 -18.07 -2.46
C ALA A 293 4.32 -17.98 -2.51
N SER A 294 4.88 -17.79 -3.71
CA SER A 294 6.31 -17.50 -3.90
C SER A 294 6.46 -16.03 -4.30
N TYR A 295 7.03 -15.23 -3.41
CA TYR A 295 7.22 -13.80 -3.58
C TYR A 295 8.66 -13.48 -3.96
N PRO A 296 8.92 -12.73 -5.05
CA PRO A 296 10.24 -12.18 -5.32
C PRO A 296 10.59 -11.12 -4.25
N VAL A 297 11.55 -11.42 -3.38
CA VAL A 297 11.94 -10.53 -2.27
C VAL A 297 13.20 -9.71 -2.58
N THR A 298 13.78 -9.94 -3.76
CA THR A 298 14.92 -9.18 -4.27
C THR A 298 14.72 -8.89 -5.75
N TRP A 299 15.01 -7.66 -6.14
CA TRP A 299 14.77 -7.13 -7.48
C TRP A 299 15.95 -6.31 -7.95
N ASN A 300 16.23 -6.40 -9.24
CA ASN A 300 16.96 -5.35 -9.95
C ASN A 300 15.95 -4.53 -10.76
N ILE A 301 16.02 -3.21 -10.64
CA ILE A 301 15.13 -2.29 -11.32
C ILE A 301 15.98 -1.27 -12.07
N THR A 302 15.77 -1.15 -13.37
CA THR A 302 16.46 -0.17 -14.21
C THR A 302 15.46 0.84 -14.75
N ILE A 303 15.79 2.12 -14.66
CA ILE A 303 14.98 3.23 -15.16
C ILE A 303 15.89 4.10 -16.05
N PRO A 304 15.99 3.79 -17.36
CA PRO A 304 16.95 4.43 -18.26
C PRO A 304 16.80 5.95 -18.33
N ASP A 305 15.58 6.47 -18.35
CA ASP A 305 15.31 7.91 -18.44
C ASP A 305 15.84 8.69 -17.23
N PHE A 306 15.95 8.04 -16.07
CA PHE A 306 16.53 8.62 -14.86
C PHE A 306 18.00 8.21 -14.65
N GLY A 307 18.56 7.40 -15.56
CA GLY A 307 19.90 6.86 -15.42
C GLY A 307 20.08 5.97 -14.19
N MET A 308 19.02 5.35 -13.66
CA MET A 308 19.08 4.61 -12.40
C MET A 308 19.11 3.10 -12.58
N GLU A 309 20.03 2.44 -11.89
CA GLU A 309 20.09 0.99 -11.73
C GLU A 309 20.05 0.66 -10.22
N LEU A 310 18.97 0.04 -9.77
CA LEU A 310 18.67 -0.18 -8.36
C LEU A 310 18.58 -1.68 -8.06
N SER A 311 19.11 -2.06 -6.91
CA SER A 311 18.84 -3.33 -6.24
C SER A 311 17.97 -3.06 -5.01
N VAL A 312 16.78 -3.66 -5.01
CA VAL A 312 15.78 -3.54 -3.94
C VAL A 312 15.62 -4.90 -3.28
N GLU A 313 15.89 -4.97 -1.98
CA GLU A 313 15.91 -6.22 -1.22
C GLU A 313 15.09 -6.06 0.07
N ALA A 314 14.26 -7.05 0.38
CA ALA A 314 13.57 -7.10 1.67
C ALA A 314 14.56 -7.07 2.84
N GLU A 315 14.27 -6.27 3.88
CA GLU A 315 15.06 -6.27 5.12
C GLU A 315 15.11 -7.68 5.75
N PHE A 316 14.01 -8.41 5.62
CA PHE A 316 13.95 -9.86 5.80
C PHE A 316 12.71 -10.43 5.08
N PRO A 317 12.68 -11.73 4.75
CA PRO A 317 11.65 -12.26 3.84
C PRO A 317 10.22 -12.37 4.42
N LYS A 318 10.07 -12.63 5.72
CA LYS A 318 8.78 -12.96 6.35
C LYS A 318 7.94 -11.71 6.67
N GLN A 319 7.49 -11.02 5.61
CA GLN A 319 6.68 -9.80 5.69
C GLN A 319 5.34 -9.92 4.93
N GLU A 320 4.86 -11.14 4.69
CA GLU A 320 3.52 -11.36 4.13
C GLU A 320 2.42 -11.04 5.15
N MET A 321 1.33 -10.44 4.65
CA MET A 321 0.07 -10.25 5.34
C MET A 321 -1.07 -10.97 4.61
N PRO A 322 -1.75 -11.93 5.26
CA PRO A 322 -2.97 -12.53 4.72
C PRO A 322 -4.08 -11.48 4.58
N ILE A 323 -4.74 -11.48 3.43
CA ILE A 323 -5.87 -10.57 3.14
C ILE A 323 -7.10 -11.37 2.71
N ILE A 324 -8.27 -10.81 2.99
CA ILE A 324 -9.55 -11.45 2.67
C ILE A 324 -9.82 -11.35 1.15
N GLY A 325 -10.55 -12.33 0.62
CA GLY A 325 -10.92 -12.38 -0.80
C GLY A 325 -9.95 -13.15 -1.70
N PRO A 326 -10.12 -13.04 -3.03
CA PRO A 326 -9.40 -13.83 -4.04
C PRO A 326 -7.87 -13.69 -4.05
N LEU A 327 -7.35 -12.55 -3.58
CA LEU A 327 -5.91 -12.28 -3.58
C LEU A 327 -5.17 -13.05 -2.48
N ARG A 328 -5.86 -13.48 -1.42
CA ARG A 328 -5.41 -14.32 -0.28
C ARG A 328 -4.25 -13.80 0.58
N GLY A 329 -3.33 -13.05 0.02
CA GLY A 329 -2.17 -12.50 0.71
C GLY A 329 -1.46 -11.45 -0.13
N ILE A 330 -0.92 -10.46 0.58
CA ILE A 330 -0.02 -9.45 0.03
C ILE A 330 1.33 -9.58 0.72
N TRP A 331 2.42 -9.40 -0.02
CA TRP A 331 3.71 -9.17 0.61
C TRP A 331 3.88 -7.67 0.73
N GLU A 332 3.97 -7.16 1.96
CA GLU A 332 3.96 -5.73 2.26
C GLU A 332 5.05 -5.48 3.29
N GLY A 333 6.21 -5.02 2.83
CA GLY A 333 7.38 -5.05 3.70
C GLY A 333 8.43 -3.99 3.42
N ALA A 334 9.20 -3.72 4.47
CA ALA A 334 10.37 -2.89 4.44
C ALA A 334 11.47 -3.49 3.56
N VAL A 335 12.03 -2.64 2.71
CA VAL A 335 13.14 -2.94 1.82
C VAL A 335 14.30 -1.96 2.03
N LYS A 336 15.50 -2.42 1.76
CA LYS A 336 16.71 -1.59 1.57
C LYS A 336 16.98 -1.42 0.09
N VAL A 337 17.55 -0.27 -0.26
CA VAL A 337 17.89 0.09 -1.64
C VAL A 337 19.39 0.36 -1.73
N SER A 338 20.02 -0.20 -2.76
CA SER A 338 21.37 0.15 -3.18
C SER A 338 21.41 0.23 -4.70
N GLY A 339 22.34 0.96 -5.27
CA GLY A 339 22.39 1.07 -6.73
C GLY A 339 23.35 2.14 -7.19
N ILE A 340 23.14 2.57 -8.44
CA ILE A 340 23.92 3.61 -9.07
C ILE A 340 23.04 4.51 -9.94
N GLU A 341 23.48 5.75 -10.06
CA GLU A 341 23.02 6.75 -11.00
C GLU A 341 24.09 6.95 -12.08
N ILE A 342 23.71 6.88 -13.34
CA ILE A 342 24.54 7.19 -14.50
C ILE A 342 24.28 8.65 -14.87
N LEU A 343 25.24 9.51 -14.59
CA LEU A 343 25.15 10.95 -14.83
C LEU A 343 25.36 11.29 -16.31
N PRO A 344 24.89 12.47 -16.78
CA PRO A 344 25.26 13.00 -18.09
C PRO A 344 26.79 13.05 -18.23
N GLY A 345 27.34 12.30 -19.19
CA GLY A 345 28.79 12.12 -19.37
C GLY A 345 29.36 10.78 -18.89
N GLY A 346 28.50 9.86 -18.39
CA GLY A 346 28.88 8.48 -18.05
C GLY A 346 29.47 8.28 -16.67
N GLY A 347 29.54 9.34 -15.84
CA GLY A 347 29.91 9.24 -14.43
C GLY A 347 28.93 8.36 -13.65
N ARG A 348 29.41 7.61 -12.66
CA ARG A 348 28.58 6.73 -11.82
C ARG A 348 28.57 7.24 -10.39
N LYS A 349 27.39 7.50 -9.84
CA LYS A 349 27.19 7.93 -8.45
C LYS A 349 26.44 6.84 -7.68
N PRO A 350 26.92 6.38 -6.52
CA PRO A 350 26.21 5.38 -5.73
C PRO A 350 24.88 5.94 -5.19
N ILE A 351 23.84 5.11 -5.24
CA ILE A 351 22.53 5.35 -4.64
C ILE A 351 22.37 4.40 -3.45
N SER A 352 21.80 4.90 -2.36
CA SER A 352 21.29 4.09 -1.26
C SER A 352 19.95 4.64 -0.79
N GLY A 353 19.19 3.82 -0.07
CA GLY A 353 17.91 4.24 0.47
C GLY A 353 17.19 3.10 1.17
N ARG A 354 15.91 3.34 1.45
CA ARG A 354 14.98 2.37 2.05
C ARG A 354 13.58 2.64 1.53
N GLY A 355 12.65 1.72 1.72
CA GLY A 355 11.29 1.90 1.25
C GLY A 355 10.36 0.79 1.63
N PHE A 356 9.15 0.83 1.10
CA PHE A 356 8.22 -0.29 1.13
C PHE A 356 8.06 -0.90 -0.26
N MET A 357 7.82 -2.20 -0.27
CA MET A 357 7.46 -2.97 -1.46
C MET A 357 6.16 -3.72 -1.18
N GLU A 358 5.21 -3.58 -2.09
CA GLU A 358 3.91 -4.25 -2.09
C GLU A 358 3.83 -5.21 -3.28
N LEU A 359 3.59 -6.50 -3.02
CA LEU A 359 3.48 -7.54 -4.05
C LEU A 359 2.15 -8.27 -3.92
N VAL A 360 1.32 -8.15 -4.95
CA VAL A 360 -0.06 -8.67 -4.95
C VAL A 360 -0.27 -9.65 -6.10
N GLY A 361 -1.10 -10.68 -5.87
CA GLY A 361 -1.47 -11.67 -6.89
C GLY A 361 -0.54 -12.87 -6.99
N TYR A 362 0.36 -13.08 -6.02
CA TYR A 362 1.23 -14.25 -5.97
C TYR A 362 0.60 -15.44 -5.23
N ALA A 363 -0.37 -15.18 -4.35
CA ALA A 363 -1.12 -16.21 -3.65
C ALA A 363 -2.32 -16.69 -4.48
N GLY A 364 -2.67 -17.97 -4.32
CA GLY A 364 -3.88 -18.55 -4.91
C GLY A 364 -3.80 -19.01 -6.37
N HIS A 365 -2.73 -18.71 -7.10
CA HIS A 365 -2.48 -19.28 -8.43
C HIS A 365 -1.50 -20.45 -8.34
N LYS A 366 -1.74 -21.53 -9.10
CA LYS A 366 -0.68 -22.49 -9.42
C LYS A 366 0.34 -21.74 -10.26
N GLN A 367 1.46 -21.35 -9.66
CA GLN A 367 2.59 -20.87 -10.44
C GLN A 367 3.12 -22.06 -11.23
N ASP A 368 3.16 -21.94 -12.56
CA ASP A 368 3.91 -22.87 -13.39
C ASP A 368 5.37 -22.75 -12.98
N VAL A 369 5.85 -23.75 -12.24
CA VAL A 369 7.26 -23.96 -11.97
C VAL A 369 7.89 -24.40 -13.28
N ASN A 370 8.15 -23.45 -14.18
CA ASN A 370 8.96 -23.69 -15.37
C ASN A 370 10.11 -22.68 -15.40
N ASN A 371 11.30 -23.27 -15.46
CA ASN A 371 12.64 -22.71 -15.69
C ASN A 371 13.40 -22.16 -14.48
N SER A 372 14.01 -23.09 -13.74
CA SER A 372 15.46 -23.02 -13.49
C SER A 372 16.05 -24.43 -13.33
N HIS A 373 15.96 -25.22 -14.40
CA HIS A 373 16.94 -26.27 -14.66
C HIS A 373 17.78 -25.80 -15.84
N THR A 374 18.98 -25.33 -15.56
CA THR A 374 20.17 -25.53 -16.40
C THR A 374 21.38 -25.32 -15.50
N SER A 375 22.01 -26.45 -15.17
CA SER A 375 23.44 -26.68 -14.85
C SER A 375 24.15 -25.76 -13.87
#